data_AF-A0A3E1D1C2-F1
#
_entry.id   AF-A0A3E1D1C2-F1
#
_cell.length_a   1.000
_cell.length_b   1.000
_cell.length_c   1.000
_cell.angle_alpha   90.00
_cell.angle_beta   90.00
_cell.angle_gamma   90.00
#
_symmetry.space_group_name_H-M   'P 1'
#
loop_
_entity.id
_entity.type
_entity.pdbx_description
1 polymer ?
#
loop_
_entity_poly.entity_id
_entity_poly.type
_entity_poly.pdbx_seq_one_letter_code
_entity_poly.pdbx_strand_id
1 'polypeptide(L)'
;MQKQTTNTKELGAVAATQRTPTNHAAHSIKKRWNYKGGFDRAKLPHPADYFAQQGLKLSGGGEWKNAICPFHDDRTPSLRVRLDTGGFRCMVCGAHGGDVLAFHQQRHDLSFKQAAQQLGAWVGGAR
;
A
#
# COMPACT_ATOMS: atom_id res chain seq x y z
N MET A 1 -45.98 18.53 -65.82
CA MET A 1 -45.24 19.73 -66.28
C MET A 1 -44.31 20.15 -65.14
N GLN A 2 -43.00 19.90 -65.26
CA GLN A 2 -41.93 20.93 -65.41
C GLN A 2 -41.76 21.79 -64.13
N LYS A 3 -40.63 21.86 -63.41
CA LYS A 3 -39.19 21.85 -63.74
C LYS A 3 -38.33 21.73 -62.44
N GLN A 4 -37.12 21.16 -62.59
CA GLN A 4 -35.76 21.60 -62.12
C GLN A 4 -35.58 22.01 -60.64
N THR A 5 -34.50 21.68 -59.90
CA THR A 5 -33.09 22.05 -60.14
C THR A 5 -32.06 21.28 -59.24
N THR A 6 -30.91 20.97 -59.86
CA THR A 6 -29.48 21.02 -59.38
C THR A 6 -28.97 20.34 -58.09
N ASN A 7 -28.24 19.23 -58.28
CA ASN A 7 -26.81 18.96 -58.04
C ASN A 7 -26.03 19.69 -56.90
N THR A 8 -25.37 18.93 -56.01
CA THR A 8 -24.02 19.17 -55.43
C THR A 8 -23.50 17.83 -54.89
N LYS A 9 -22.67 17.10 -55.65
CA LYS A 9 -21.20 16.95 -55.50
C LYS A 9 -20.76 16.76 -54.04
N GLU A 10 -20.26 15.58 -53.67
CA GLU A 10 -19.21 15.44 -52.64
C GLU A 10 -18.54 14.05 -52.66
N LEU A 11 -17.21 14.11 -52.86
CA LEU A 11 -16.15 13.36 -52.19
C LEU A 11 -15.90 11.87 -52.53
N GLY A 12 -14.74 11.66 -53.16
CA GLY A 12 -14.18 10.37 -53.52
C GLY A 12 -13.65 9.56 -52.33
N ALA A 13 -13.78 8.24 -52.45
CA ALA A 13 -13.13 7.27 -51.59
C ALA A 13 -11.85 6.79 -52.27
N VAL A 14 -10.69 7.24 -51.77
CA VAL A 14 -9.39 6.70 -52.17
C VAL A 14 -9.19 5.35 -51.48
N ALA A 15 -8.83 4.34 -52.25
CA ALA A 15 -8.57 2.99 -51.77
C ALA A 15 -7.36 2.98 -50.83
N ALA A 16 -7.61 2.79 -49.52
CA ALA A 16 -6.57 2.51 -48.55
C ALA A 16 -6.17 1.03 -48.66
N THR A 17 -4.96 0.80 -49.17
CA THR A 17 -4.34 -0.53 -49.28
C THR A 17 -4.24 -1.19 -47.91
N GLN A 18 -4.74 -2.43 -47.80
CA GLN A 18 -4.72 -3.21 -46.58
C GLN A 18 -3.29 -3.71 -46.34
N ARG A 19 -2.58 -3.10 -45.39
CA ARG A 19 -1.33 -3.65 -44.87
C ARG A 19 -1.66 -4.67 -43.77
N THR A 20 -1.47 -5.94 -44.09
CA THR A 20 -1.48 -7.05 -43.11
C THR A 20 -0.42 -6.81 -42.03
N PRO A 21 -0.76 -6.88 -40.73
CA PRO A 21 0.26 -6.94 -39.69
C PRO A 21 0.89 -8.34 -39.68
N THR A 22 2.20 -8.42 -39.88
CA THR A 22 2.97 -9.65 -39.66
C THR A 22 3.02 -9.94 -38.17
N ASN A 23 2.34 -11.00 -37.74
CA ASN A 23 2.43 -11.54 -36.38
C ASN A 23 3.84 -12.08 -36.13
N HIS A 24 4.73 -11.25 -35.62
CA HIS A 24 5.94 -11.73 -34.95
C HIS A 24 5.58 -12.05 -33.51
N ALA A 25 5.39 -13.34 -33.26
CA ALA A 25 5.13 -13.92 -31.95
C ALA A 25 6.17 -13.43 -30.93
N ALA A 26 5.73 -12.51 -30.06
CA ALA A 26 6.47 -12.15 -28.86
C ALA A 26 6.58 -13.39 -27.98
N HIS A 27 7.75 -14.04 -28.01
CA HIS A 27 8.12 -15.05 -27.03
C HIS A 27 8.26 -14.38 -25.65
N SER A 28 7.12 -14.20 -24.98
CA SER A 28 7.07 -13.80 -23.58
C SER A 28 7.47 -15.00 -22.74
N ILE A 29 8.75 -15.09 -22.40
CA ILE A 29 9.26 -15.90 -21.28
C ILE A 29 8.65 -15.34 -19.99
N LYS A 30 7.40 -15.71 -19.72
CA LYS A 30 6.72 -15.45 -18.45
C LYS A 30 7.45 -16.27 -17.38
N LYS A 31 8.50 -15.70 -16.78
CA LYS A 31 9.08 -16.27 -15.57
C LYS A 31 8.01 -16.24 -14.49
N ARG A 32 7.29 -17.36 -14.31
CA ARG A 32 6.35 -17.58 -13.21
C ARG A 32 7.16 -17.66 -11.91
N TRP A 33 7.40 -16.51 -11.30
CA TRP A 33 7.88 -16.45 -9.93
C TRP A 33 6.78 -17.00 -9.01
N ASN A 34 6.86 -18.29 -8.69
CA ASN A 34 5.92 -18.99 -7.82
C ASN A 34 6.23 -18.67 -6.34
N TYR A 35 6.15 -17.39 -5.97
CA TYR A 35 6.17 -16.98 -4.56
C TYR A 35 4.82 -17.34 -3.96
N LYS A 36 4.75 -18.49 -3.28
CA LYS A 36 3.53 -18.94 -2.58
C LYS A 36 3.29 -18.13 -1.30
N GLY A 37 3.35 -16.79 -1.33
CA GLY A 37 3.08 -15.97 -0.15
C GLY A 37 3.51 -14.53 -0.28
N GLY A 38 2.80 -13.62 0.39
CA GLY A 38 3.06 -12.19 0.34
C GLY A 38 2.49 -11.43 1.52
N PHE A 39 2.94 -10.19 1.66
CA PHE A 39 2.42 -9.25 2.64
C PHE A 39 1.14 -8.59 2.12
N ASP A 40 0.10 -8.62 2.95
CA ASP A 40 -1.18 -7.96 2.72
C ASP A 40 -1.37 -6.87 3.77
N ARG A 41 -1.13 -5.61 3.37
CA ARG A 41 -1.21 -4.44 4.26
C ARG A 41 -2.63 -4.23 4.82
N ALA A 42 -3.66 -4.62 4.08
CA ALA A 42 -5.05 -4.44 4.51
C ALA A 42 -5.40 -5.31 5.73
N LYS A 43 -4.57 -6.32 6.04
CA LYS A 43 -4.72 -7.19 7.20
C LYS A 43 -3.96 -6.72 8.44
N LEU A 44 -3.21 -5.61 8.36
CA LEU A 44 -2.63 -5.02 9.57
C LEU A 44 -3.73 -4.63 10.56
N PRO A 45 -3.47 -4.76 11.87
CA PRO A 45 -4.43 -4.30 12.88
C PRO A 45 -4.61 -2.79 12.77
N HIS A 46 -5.82 -2.33 13.09
CA HIS A 46 -6.11 -0.91 13.16
C HIS A 46 -5.22 -0.24 14.24
N PRO A 47 -4.61 0.93 13.97
CA PRO A 47 -3.56 1.47 14.83
C PRO A 47 -3.95 1.73 16.27
N ALA A 48 -5.18 2.21 16.51
CA ALA A 48 -5.67 2.45 17.86
C ALA A 48 -5.71 1.15 18.68
N ASP A 49 -6.25 0.09 18.10
CA ASP A 49 -6.36 -1.22 18.74
C ASP A 49 -4.99 -1.85 18.97
N TYR A 50 -4.10 -1.74 17.98
CA TYR A 50 -2.72 -2.21 18.09
C TYR A 50 -1.99 -1.53 19.26
N PHE A 51 -1.97 -0.19 19.32
CA PHE A 51 -1.25 0.51 20.38
C PHE A 51 -1.84 0.25 21.77
N ALA A 52 -3.16 0.09 21.88
CA ALA A 52 -3.81 -0.30 23.13
C ALA A 52 -3.37 -1.70 23.60
N GLN A 53 -3.35 -2.70 22.69
CA GLN A 53 -2.85 -4.06 22.98
C GLN A 53 -1.38 -4.07 23.39
N GLN A 54 -0.60 -3.15 22.82
CA GLN A 54 0.79 -2.90 23.13
C GLN A 54 1.00 -2.20 24.50
N GLY A 55 -0.08 -1.92 25.24
CA GLY A 55 -0.05 -1.33 26.58
C GLY A 55 0.13 0.19 26.59
N LEU A 56 0.02 0.86 25.44
CA LEU A 56 0.16 2.31 25.37
C LEU A 56 -1.12 2.98 25.83
N LYS A 57 -0.99 3.83 26.86
CA LYS A 57 -2.04 4.76 27.27
C LYS A 57 -1.95 6.01 26.39
N LEU A 58 -2.90 6.15 25.48
CA LEU A 58 -2.94 7.25 24.53
C LEU A 58 -3.66 8.45 25.13
N SER A 59 -3.06 9.64 25.02
CA SER A 59 -3.63 10.89 25.50
C SER A 59 -3.46 12.03 24.48
N GLY A 60 -4.18 13.13 24.70
CA GLY A 60 -4.15 14.30 23.82
C GLY A 60 -5.26 14.32 22.77
N GLY A 61 -5.52 15.52 22.23
CA GLY A 61 -6.51 15.77 21.18
C GLY A 61 -5.94 15.62 19.77
N GLY A 62 -6.83 15.51 18.78
CA GLY A 62 -6.45 15.45 17.36
C GLY A 62 -5.88 14.10 16.90
N GLU A 63 -5.27 14.13 15.71
CA GLU A 63 -4.76 12.97 14.97
C GLU A 63 -3.54 12.31 15.63
N TRP A 64 -2.68 13.12 16.24
CA TRP A 64 -1.50 12.67 16.95
C TRP A 64 -1.80 12.51 18.44
N LYS A 65 -1.51 11.32 18.99
CA LYS A 65 -1.62 11.03 20.42
C LYS A 65 -0.25 10.94 21.08
N ASN A 66 -0.19 11.29 22.35
CA ASN A 66 1.00 11.14 23.19
C ASN A 66 0.91 9.83 23.99
N ALA A 67 2.05 9.18 24.19
CA ALA A 67 2.21 7.97 25.00
C ALA A 67 3.60 7.90 25.63
N ILE A 68 3.74 7.08 26.67
CA ILE A 68 5.06 6.68 27.19
C ILE A 68 5.76 5.81 26.14
N CYS A 69 7.03 6.10 25.87
CA CYS A 69 7.78 5.38 24.87
C CYS A 69 8.21 4.00 25.40
N PRO A 70 7.91 2.89 24.69
CA PRO A 70 8.35 1.56 25.10
C PRO A 70 9.76 1.21 24.59
N PHE A 71 10.41 2.10 23.84
CA PHE A 71 11.72 1.86 23.22
C PHE A 71 12.90 2.29 24.11
N HIS A 72 12.64 2.95 25.23
CA HIS A 72 13.63 3.29 26.26
C HIS A 72 12.94 3.39 27.62
N ASP A 73 13.72 3.48 28.70
CA ASP A 73 13.18 3.74 30.04
C ASP A 73 12.60 5.16 30.09
N ASP A 74 11.27 5.26 29.96
CA ASP A 74 10.56 6.51 29.84
C ASP A 74 9.50 6.66 30.93
N ARG A 75 9.46 7.85 31.54
CA ARG A 75 8.50 8.22 32.59
C ARG A 75 7.61 9.39 32.21
N THR A 76 7.90 10.06 31.10
CA THR A 76 7.17 11.24 30.62
C THR A 76 6.76 11.02 29.18
N PRO A 77 5.50 11.22 28.76
CA PRO A 77 5.06 10.90 27.40
C PRO A 77 5.93 11.54 26.30
N SER A 78 6.86 10.77 25.74
CA SER A 78 7.82 11.23 24.74
C SER A 78 7.54 10.67 23.34
N LEU A 79 6.63 9.70 23.25
CA LEU A 79 6.22 9.06 22.00
C LEU A 79 4.97 9.75 21.46
N ARG A 80 5.01 10.13 20.18
CA ARG A 80 3.82 10.51 19.42
C ARG A 80 3.43 9.42 18.43
N VAL A 81 2.14 9.13 18.33
CA VAL A 81 1.57 8.14 17.39
C VAL A 81 0.40 8.76 16.59
N ARG A 82 0.27 8.42 15.30
CA ARG A 82 -0.91 8.72 14.49
C ARG A 82 -1.87 7.54 14.49
N LEU A 83 -3.14 7.79 14.75
CA LEU A 83 -4.15 6.74 14.74
C LEU A 83 -4.65 6.36 13.34
N ASP A 84 -4.45 7.24 12.35
CA ASP A 84 -4.83 6.98 10.95
C ASP A 84 -3.84 6.02 10.27
N THR A 85 -2.54 6.32 10.32
CA THR A 85 -1.51 5.54 9.61
C THR A 85 -0.80 4.51 10.49
N GLY A 86 -0.85 4.67 11.81
CA GLY A 86 0.00 3.93 12.75
C GLY A 86 1.45 4.41 12.81
N GLY A 87 1.75 5.55 12.19
CA GLY A 87 3.08 6.16 12.26
C GLY A 87 3.42 6.62 13.66
N PHE A 88 4.70 6.59 14.01
CA PHE A 88 5.18 6.97 15.34
C PHE A 88 6.54 7.66 15.29
N ARG A 89 6.82 8.49 16.30
CA ARG A 89 8.13 9.07 16.55
C ARG A 89 8.29 9.39 18.03
N CYS A 90 9.38 8.95 18.64
CA CYS A 90 9.80 9.38 19.95
C CYS A 90 10.77 10.57 19.83
N MET A 91 10.51 11.63 20.58
CA MET A 91 11.31 12.86 20.56
C MET A 91 12.63 12.73 21.35
N VAL A 92 12.75 11.69 22.18
CA VAL A 92 13.90 11.47 23.07
C VAL A 92 14.85 10.43 22.50
N CYS A 93 14.41 9.18 22.34
CA CYS A 93 15.27 8.10 21.82
C CYS A 93 15.35 8.05 20.28
N GLY A 94 14.52 8.82 19.57
CA GLY A 94 14.52 8.88 18.11
C GLY A 94 13.85 7.69 17.39
N ALA A 95 13.34 6.68 18.11
CA ALA A 95 12.57 5.58 17.52
C ALA A 95 11.41 6.11 16.67
N HIS A 96 11.26 5.60 15.45
CA HIS A 96 10.27 6.11 14.49
C HIS A 96 9.87 5.07 13.44
N GLY A 97 8.70 5.24 12.83
CA GLY A 97 8.24 4.39 11.74
C GLY A 97 6.94 4.88 11.13
N GLY A 98 6.62 4.36 9.94
CA GLY A 98 5.48 4.81 9.14
C GLY A 98 4.14 4.14 9.47
N ASP A 99 4.16 3.00 10.15
CA ASP A 99 2.97 2.22 10.49
C ASP A 99 3.20 1.22 11.63
N VAL A 100 2.13 0.50 12.01
CA VAL A 100 2.13 -0.47 13.10
C VAL A 100 3.10 -1.64 12.88
N LEU A 101 3.38 -2.04 11.64
CA LEU A 101 4.36 -3.09 11.33
C LEU A 101 5.77 -2.62 11.70
N ALA A 102 6.14 -1.40 11.32
CA ALA A 102 7.44 -0.83 11.65
C ALA A 102 7.63 -0.72 13.18
N PHE A 103 6.57 -0.37 13.90
CA PHE A 103 6.58 -0.35 15.37
C PHE A 103 6.79 -1.75 15.93
N HIS A 104 6.06 -2.74 15.42
CA HIS A 104 6.15 -4.13 15.85
C HIS A 104 7.55 -4.72 15.59
N GLN A 105 8.11 -4.46 14.41
CA GLN A 105 9.47 -4.86 14.05
C GLN A 105 10.49 -4.32 15.06
N GLN A 106 10.46 -3.02 15.33
CA GLN A 106 11.42 -2.38 16.24
C GLN A 106 11.23 -2.83 17.69
N ARG A 107 9.99 -3.00 18.13
CA ARG A 107 9.72 -3.35 19.53
C ARG A 107 10.12 -4.78 19.88
N HIS A 108 10.00 -5.68 18.91
CA HIS A 108 10.21 -7.11 19.12
C HIS A 108 11.48 -7.65 18.46
N ASP A 109 12.31 -6.77 17.87
CA ASP A 109 13.51 -7.14 17.11
C ASP A 109 13.19 -8.22 16.04
N LEU A 110 12.23 -7.90 15.17
CA LEU A 110 11.73 -8.82 14.16
C LEU A 110 12.06 -8.32 12.76
N SER A 111 12.42 -9.28 11.89
CA SER A 111 12.41 -9.04 10.46
C SER A 111 10.99 -8.71 9.97
N PHE A 112 10.89 -8.03 8.84
CA PHE A 112 9.62 -7.65 8.21
C PHE A 112 8.64 -8.82 8.09
N LYS A 113 9.13 -9.97 7.61
CA LYS A 113 8.29 -11.16 7.43
C LYS A 113 7.80 -11.72 8.76
N GLN A 114 8.66 -11.82 9.77
CA GLN A 114 8.27 -12.32 11.10
C GLN A 114 7.20 -11.42 11.72
N ALA A 115 7.41 -10.11 11.69
CA ALA A 115 6.44 -9.14 12.20
C ALA A 115 5.11 -9.21 11.42
N ALA A 116 5.15 -9.29 10.10
CA ALA A 116 3.95 -9.43 9.27
C ALA A 116 3.19 -10.73 9.58
N GLN A 117 3.91 -11.83 9.83
CA GLN A 117 3.31 -13.10 10.23
C GLN A 117 2.65 -13.01 11.61
N GLN A 118 3.31 -12.36 12.59
CA GLN A 118 2.75 -12.18 13.94
C GLN A 118 1.52 -11.27 13.94
N LEU A 119 1.48 -10.26 13.05
CA LEU A 119 0.33 -9.38 12.86
C LEU A 119 -0.77 -9.96 11.96
N GLY A 120 -0.62 -11.19 11.45
CA GLY A 120 -1.60 -11.82 10.54
C GLY A 120 -1.64 -11.21 9.13
N ALA A 121 -0.69 -10.34 8.79
CA ALA A 121 -0.58 -9.64 7.52
C ALA A 121 0.25 -10.39 6.47
N TRP A 122 0.69 -11.62 6.75
CA TRP A 122 1.36 -12.48 5.77
C TRP A 122 0.40 -13.56 5.26
N VAL A 123 0.03 -13.50 3.99
CA VAL A 123 -0.95 -14.39 3.35
C VAL A 123 -0.28 -15.32 2.35
N GLY A 124 -0.70 -16.58 2.33
CA GLY A 124 -0.06 -17.60 1.53
C GLY A 124 1.34 -17.92 2.05
N GLY A 125 1.69 -19.20 2.03
CA GLY A 125 3.00 -19.67 2.50
C GLY A 125 2.83 -20.54 3.73
N ALA A 126 1.76 -21.34 3.74
CA ALA A 126 1.61 -22.44 4.66
C ALA A 126 2.88 -23.31 4.60
N ARG A 127 3.36 -23.65 5.80
CA ARG A 127 4.40 -24.65 6.03
C ARG A 127 3.91 -26.01 5.56
#